data_AF-A0A939HEJ3-F1
#
_entry.id   AF-A0A939HEJ3-F1
#
_cell.length_a   1.000
_cell.length_b   1.000
_cell.length_c   1.000
_cell.angle_alpha   90.00
_cell.angle_beta   90.00
_cell.angle_gamma   90.00
#
_symmetry.space_group_name_H-M   'P 1'
#
loop_
_entity.id
_entity.type
_entity.pdbx_description
1 polymer ?
#
loop_
_entity_poly.entity_id
_entity_poly.type
_entity_poly.pdbx_seq_one_letter_code
_entity_poly.pdbx_strand_id
1 'polypeptide(L)' 'MHKNRGELVAEVAAKAGTSHAAVNSILNALFEVFETSLAQGEKIVIP' A
#
# COMPACT_ATOMS: atom_id res chain seq x y z
N MET A 1 -4.61 -15.81 -9.02
CA MET A 1 -5.52 -14.68 -8.73
C MET A 1 -4.67 -13.45 -8.43
N HIS A 2 -4.80 -12.38 -9.19
CA HIS A 2 -4.21 -11.08 -8.83
C HIS A 2 -5.20 -10.36 -7.93
N LYS A 3 -4.75 -9.93 -6.74
CA LYS A 3 -5.57 -9.05 -5.91
C LYS A 3 -5.59 -7.66 -6.53
N ASN A 4 -6.77 -7.14 -6.79
CA ASN A 4 -6.91 -5.74 -7.19
C ASN A 4 -6.73 -4.82 -5.97
N ARG A 5 -6.58 -3.52 -6.22
CA ARG A 5 -6.38 -2.52 -5.16
C ARG A 5 -7.50 -2.54 -4.11
N GLY A 6 -8.76 -2.68 -4.52
CA GLY A 6 -9.90 -2.69 -3.62
C GLY A 6 -9.88 -3.90 -2.68
N GLU A 7 -9.53 -5.07 -3.20
CA GLU A 7 -9.38 -6.30 -2.42
C GLU A 7 -8.24 -6.20 -1.40
N LEU A 8 -7.12 -5.56 -1.78
CA LEU A 8 -6.02 -5.30 -0.86
C LEU A 8 -6.42 -4.34 0.26
N VAL A 9 -7.10 -3.23 -0.08
CA VAL A 9 -7.60 -2.25 0.91
C VAL A 9 -8.53 -2.93 1.92
N ALA A 10 -9.47 -3.75 1.43
CA ALA A 10 -10.43 -4.44 2.29
C ALA A 10 -9.74 -5.41 3.26
N GLU A 11 -8.78 -6.20 2.77
CA GLU A 11 -8.05 -7.15 3.62
C GLU A 11 -7.17 -6.45 4.65
N VAL A 12 -6.45 -5.39 4.26
CA VAL A 12 -5.61 -4.62 5.19
C VAL A 12 -6.48 -3.90 6.22
N ALA A 13 -7.64 -3.35 5.84
CA ALA A 13 -8.57 -2.71 6.76
C ALA A 13 -9.08 -3.68 7.82
N ALA A 14 -9.48 -4.89 7.39
CA ALA A 14 -9.90 -5.96 8.29
C ALA A 14 -8.77 -6.39 9.25
N LYS A 15 -7.55 -6.56 8.75
CA LYS A 15 -6.39 -6.98 9.56
C LYS A 15 -5.91 -5.89 10.53
N ALA A 16 -5.94 -4.62 10.10
CA ALA A 16 -5.48 -3.48 10.88
C ALA A 16 -6.56 -2.91 11.83
N GLY A 17 -7.80 -3.41 11.75
CA GLY A 17 -8.91 -2.91 12.56
C GLY A 17 -9.24 -1.44 12.29
N THR A 18 -9.09 -0.99 11.04
CA THR A 18 -9.29 0.42 10.64
C THR A 18 -10.21 0.54 9.43
N SER A 19 -10.56 1.78 9.07
CA SER A 19 -11.50 2.03 7.97
C SER A 19 -10.85 1.86 6.59
N HIS A 20 -11.66 1.51 5.59
CA HIS A 20 -11.22 1.45 4.20
C HIS A 20 -10.63 2.79 3.72
N ALA A 21 -11.21 3.91 4.14
CA ALA A 21 -10.73 5.25 3.79
C ALA A 21 -9.32 5.51 4.34
N ALA A 22 -9.07 5.14 5.61
CA ALA A 22 -7.75 5.26 6.22
C ALA A 22 -6.70 4.40 5.48
N VAL A 23 -7.03 3.12 5.20
CA VAL A 23 -6.13 2.24 4.45
C VAL A 23 -5.85 2.75 3.05
N ASN A 24 -6.88 3.23 2.33
CA ASN A 24 -6.70 3.73 0.98
C ASN A 24 -5.78 4.95 0.93
N SER A 25 -5.87 5.84 1.92
CA SER A 25 -4.97 6.99 2.07
C SER A 25 -3.53 6.55 2.37
N ILE A 26 -3.34 5.60 3.28
CA ILE A 26 -2.02 5.08 3.65
C ILE A 26 -1.36 4.37 2.45
N LEU A 27 -2.08 3.49 1.75
CA LEU A 27 -1.54 2.78 0.60
C LEU A 27 -1.18 3.72 -0.55
N ASN A 28 -1.95 4.80 -0.76
CA ASN A 28 -1.56 5.84 -1.72
C ASN A 28 -0.21 6.46 -1.37
N ALA A 29 -0.06 6.95 -0.14
CA ALA A 29 1.18 7.57 0.30
C ALA A 29 2.37 6.58 0.25
N LEU A 30 2.14 5.32 0.64
CA LEU A 30 3.15 4.26 0.57
C LEU A 30 3.65 4.04 -0.86
N PHE A 31 2.72 3.93 -1.83
CA PHE A 31 3.10 3.72 -3.22
C PHE A 31 3.79 4.94 -3.82
N GLU A 32 3.39 6.16 -3.48
CA GLU A 32 4.07 7.38 -3.92
C GLU A 32 5.53 7.44 -3.42
N VAL A 33 5.75 7.06 -2.17
CA VAL A 33 7.11 6.92 -1.61
C VAL A 33 7.89 5.83 -2.37
N PHE A 34 7.27 4.68 -2.63
CA PHE A 34 7.93 3.60 -3.36
C PHE A 34 8.31 4.01 -4.78
N GLU A 35 7.41 4.65 -5.51
CA GLU A 35 7.68 5.16 -6.86
C GLU A 35 8.84 6.15 -6.87
N THR A 36 8.88 7.06 -5.89
CA THR A 36 9.94 8.05 -5.75
C THR A 36 11.30 7.40 -5.45
N SER A 37 11.36 6.47 -4.50
CA SER A 37 12.59 5.73 -4.17
C SER A 37 13.08 4.89 -5.35
N LEU A 38 12.17 4.17 -6.03
CA LEU A 38 12.53 3.36 -7.19
C LEU A 38 13.02 4.20 -8.36
N ALA A 39 12.43 5.38 -8.59
CA ALA A 39 12.90 6.32 -9.62
C ALA A 39 14.33 6.85 -9.34
N GLN A 40 14.74 6.88 -8.07
CA GLN A 40 16.10 7.22 -7.65
C GLN A 40 17.08 6.02 -7.76
N GLY A 41 16.60 4.85 -8.19
CA GLY A 41 17.38 3.62 -8.25
C GLY A 41 17.59 2.96 -6.88
N GLU A 42 16.86 3.39 -5.86
CA GLU A 42 16.94 2.80 -4.52
C GLU A 42 16.27 1.43 -4.50
N LYS A 43 16.93 0.45 -3.87
CA LYS A 43 16.33 -0.87 -3.65
C LYS A 43 15.53 -0.85 -2.35
N ILE A 44 14.21 -0.99 -2.48
CA ILE A 44 13.32 -1.16 -1.32
C ILE A 44 13.34 -2.62 -0.86
N VAL A 45 13.59 -2.84 0.43
CA VAL A 45 13.56 -4.16 1.06
C VAL A 45 12.47 -4.17 2.13
N ILE A 46 11.51 -5.08 1.99
CA ILE A 46 10.51 -5.36 3.01
C ILE A 46 11.05 -6.54 3.84
N PRO A 47 11.39 -6.33 5.13
CA PRO A 47 11.93 -7.38 5.98
C PRO A 47 10.91 -8.48 6.31
#